data_AF-A0A239MCD8-F1
#
_entry.id   AF-A0A239MCD8-F1
#
_cell.length_a   1.000
_cell.length_b   1.000
_cell.length_c   1.000
_cell.angle_alpha   90.00
_cell.angle_beta   90.00
_cell.angle_gamma   90.00
#
_symmetry.space_group_name_H-M   'P 1'
#
loop_
_entity.id
_entity.type
_entity.pdbx_description
1 polymer ?
#
loop_
_entity_poly.entity_id
_entity_poly.type
_entity_poly.pdbx_seq_one_letter_code
_entity_poly.pdbx_strand_id
1 'polypeptide(L)'
;MRTILIKLFSLATLILIVTMKANAQSYVELKEKAQLTCQLTSKELQERRETVITEIKKKIVSKTELEFGYIFFFTNSDACIDMLAEFIKTESKCCNFFSFKLELAPSSQLSLTLSGPEGTKEFIQMELGI
;
A
#
# COMPACT_ATOMS: atom_id res chain seq x y z
N MET A 1 -34.15 45.60 5.34
CA MET A 1 -32.84 45.78 6.00
C MET A 1 -32.41 44.63 6.92
N ARG A 2 -33.32 43.90 7.60
CA ARG A 2 -32.95 42.79 8.54
C ARG A 2 -32.40 41.50 7.88
N THR A 3 -32.60 41.28 6.58
CA THR A 3 -32.19 40.06 5.87
C THR A 3 -30.76 40.07 5.32
N ILE A 4 -30.12 41.24 5.22
CA ILE A 4 -28.76 41.38 4.66
C ILE A 4 -27.70 41.10 5.75
N LEU A 5 -27.95 41.53 6.99
CA LEU A 5 -27.04 41.27 8.13
C LEU A 5 -26.93 39.77 8.48
N ILE A 6 -28.00 38.99 8.33
CA ILE A 6 -28.03 37.55 8.64
C ILE A 6 -27.20 36.73 7.64
N LYS A 7 -27.16 37.13 6.36
CA LYS A 7 -26.35 36.47 5.33
C LYS A 7 -24.84 36.71 5.50
N LEU A 8 -24.44 37.90 5.97
CA LEU A 8 -23.04 38.22 6.25
C LEU A 8 -22.48 37.42 7.44
N PHE A 9 -23.29 37.16 8.47
CA PHE A 9 -22.90 36.27 9.58
C PHE A 9 -22.80 34.79 9.17
N SER A 10 -23.64 34.32 8.24
CA SER A 10 -23.63 32.95 7.73
C SER A 10 -22.42 32.66 6.81
N LEU A 11 -21.98 33.64 6.03
CA LEU A 11 -20.83 33.47 5.14
C LEU A 11 -19.48 33.46 5.89
N ALA A 12 -19.33 34.31 6.92
CA ALA A 12 -18.10 34.39 7.71
C ALA A 12 -17.84 33.14 8.58
N THR A 13 -18.90 32.50 9.08
CA THR A 13 -18.81 31.25 9.84
C THR A 13 -18.50 30.05 8.94
N LEU A 14 -19.05 30.02 7.72
CA LEU A 14 -18.71 28.99 6.74
C LEU A 14 -17.22 29.06 6.33
N ILE A 15 -16.68 30.27 6.15
CA ILE A 15 -15.25 30.47 5.81
C ILE A 15 -14.33 29.99 6.94
N LEU A 16 -14.68 30.22 8.21
CA LEU A 16 -13.88 29.75 9.37
C LEU A 16 -13.89 28.22 9.53
N ILE A 17 -15.01 27.56 9.23
CA ILE A 17 -15.11 26.09 9.27
C ILE A 17 -14.30 25.45 8.14
N VAL A 18 -14.27 26.08 6.96
CA VAL A 18 -13.50 25.60 5.80
C VAL A 18 -11.99 25.67 6.05
N THR A 19 -11.49 26.72 6.72
CA THR A 19 -10.04 26.85 7.00
C THR A 19 -9.53 25.86 8.05
N MET A 20 -10.35 25.46 9.03
CA MET A 20 -9.95 24.45 10.02
C MET A 20 -9.88 23.03 9.43
N LYS A 21 -10.76 22.66 8.48
CA LYS A 21 -10.75 21.34 7.83
C LYS A 21 -9.52 21.10 6.95
N ALA A 22 -9.00 22.15 6.30
CA ALA A 22 -7.85 22.03 5.40
C ALA A 22 -6.56 21.59 6.12
N ASN A 23 -6.39 21.96 7.40
CA ASN A 23 -5.18 21.65 8.17
C ASN A 23 -5.17 20.23 8.76
N ALA A 24 -6.35 19.65 9.01
CA ALA A 24 -6.46 18.25 9.44
C ALA A 24 -6.22 17.28 8.28
N GLN A 25 -6.65 17.65 7.06
CA GLN A 25 -6.51 16.80 5.87
C GLN A 25 -5.05 16.56 5.50
N SER A 26 -4.18 17.58 5.57
CA SER A 26 -2.76 17.47 5.22
C SER A 26 -1.96 16.62 6.22
N TYR A 27 -2.35 16.64 7.50
CA TYR A 27 -1.70 15.83 8.54
C TYR A 27 -2.05 14.34 8.45
N VAL A 28 -3.25 14.01 7.97
CA VAL A 28 -3.68 12.62 7.78
C VAL A 28 -2.96 12.00 6.58
N GLU A 29 -2.90 12.71 5.46
CA GLU A 29 -2.26 12.22 4.23
C GLU A 29 -0.75 11.99 4.40
N LEU A 30 -0.03 12.91 5.08
CA LEU A 30 1.39 12.73 5.39
C LEU A 30 1.65 11.57 6.35
N LYS A 31 0.75 11.34 7.32
CA LYS A 31 0.86 10.25 8.28
C LYS A 31 0.62 8.90 7.62
N GLU A 32 -0.39 8.81 6.76
CA GLU A 32 -0.71 7.59 6.00
C GLU A 32 0.43 7.24 5.04
N LYS A 33 0.97 8.24 4.33
CA LYS A 33 2.16 8.05 3.47
C LYS A 33 3.40 7.61 4.24
N ALA A 34 3.61 8.15 5.45
CA ALA A 34 4.69 7.73 6.34
C ALA A 34 4.51 6.29 6.84
N GLN A 35 3.27 5.83 7.03
CA GLN A 35 2.98 4.43 7.36
C GLN A 35 3.25 3.49 6.18
N LEU A 36 3.04 3.96 4.95
CA LEU A 36 3.27 3.20 3.72
C LEU A 36 4.73 3.18 3.26
N THR A 37 5.66 3.79 4.02
CA THR A 37 7.07 3.86 3.59
C THR A 37 7.86 2.64 4.06
N CYS A 38 8.67 2.06 3.16
CA CYS A 38 9.62 1.01 3.53
C CYS A 38 10.69 1.56 4.47
N GLN A 39 10.90 0.90 5.61
CA GLN A 39 11.82 1.34 6.67
C GLN A 39 13.30 0.96 6.40
N LEU A 40 13.60 0.35 5.25
CA LEU A 40 14.95 -0.08 4.89
C LEU A 40 15.80 1.08 4.38
N THR A 41 16.62 1.64 5.27
CA THR A 41 17.46 2.81 4.96
C THR A 41 18.90 2.48 4.57
N SER A 42 19.38 1.25 4.80
CA SER A 42 20.75 0.85 4.43
C SER A 42 20.83 0.37 2.98
N LYS A 43 21.93 0.73 2.31
CA LYS A 43 22.18 0.39 0.90
C LYS A 43 22.18 -1.12 0.62
N GLU A 44 22.78 -1.91 1.52
CA GLU A 44 22.80 -3.38 1.43
C GLU A 44 21.39 -3.99 1.44
N LEU A 45 20.49 -3.44 2.26
CA LEU A 45 19.12 -3.92 2.35
C LEU A 45 18.27 -3.47 1.15
N GLN A 46 18.59 -2.32 0.54
CA GLN A 46 17.98 -1.87 -0.71
C GLN A 46 18.38 -2.78 -1.90
N GLU A 47 19.66 -3.11 -2.03
CA GLU A 47 20.15 -4.02 -3.09
C GLU A 47 19.54 -5.43 -2.98
N ARG A 48 19.43 -5.95 -1.75
CA ARG A 48 18.76 -7.23 -1.50
C ARG A 48 17.28 -7.19 -1.85
N ARG A 49 16.60 -6.09 -1.53
CA ARG A 49 15.19 -5.88 -1.87
C ARG A 49 14.97 -5.84 -3.38
N GLU A 50 15.78 -5.08 -4.12
CA GLU A 50 15.70 -5.01 -5.58
C GLU A 50 15.85 -6.38 -6.25
N THR A 51 16.79 -7.20 -5.73
CA THR A 51 17.04 -8.55 -6.25
C THR A 51 15.82 -9.45 -6.03
N VAL A 52 15.27 -9.48 -4.81
CA VAL A 52 14.10 -10.31 -4.48
C VAL A 52 12.85 -9.86 -5.23
N ILE A 53 12.62 -8.54 -5.32
CA ILE A 53 11.50 -7.96 -6.07
C ILE A 53 11.60 -8.36 -7.55
N THR A 54 12.79 -8.30 -8.13
CA THR A 54 13.02 -8.69 -9.53
C THR A 54 12.72 -10.17 -9.77
N GLU A 55 13.13 -11.04 -8.87
CA GLU A 55 12.87 -12.48 -8.98
C GLU A 55 11.39 -12.83 -8.82
N ILE A 56 10.68 -12.14 -7.91
CA ILE A 56 9.23 -12.28 -7.76
C ILE A 56 8.53 -11.85 -9.04
N LYS A 57 8.86 -10.67 -9.59
CA LYS A 57 8.27 -10.14 -10.82
C LYS A 57 8.35 -11.13 -11.98
N LYS A 58 9.52 -11.74 -12.18
CA LYS A 58 9.74 -12.72 -13.25
C LYS A 58 8.87 -13.97 -13.14
N LYS A 59 8.41 -14.29 -11.93
CA LYS A 59 7.63 -15.49 -11.63
C LYS A 59 6.12 -15.23 -11.54
N ILE A 60 5.68 -13.98 -11.66
CA ILE A 60 4.25 -13.64 -11.73
C ILE A 60 3.68 -14.17 -13.05
N VAL A 61 2.74 -15.11 -12.94
CA VAL A 61 2.00 -15.68 -14.07
C VAL A 61 0.85 -14.77 -14.46
N SER A 62 0.12 -14.26 -13.47
CA SER A 62 -0.97 -13.31 -13.64
C SER A 62 -1.19 -12.51 -12.37
N LYS A 63 -1.93 -11.39 -12.49
CA LYS A 63 -2.31 -10.55 -11.35
C LYS A 63 -3.79 -10.20 -11.40
N THR A 64 -4.39 -10.03 -10.22
CA THR A 64 -5.73 -9.48 -10.04
C THR A 64 -5.67 -8.30 -9.11
N GLU A 65 -6.31 -7.19 -9.48
CA GLU A 65 -6.37 -6.02 -8.64
C GLU A 65 -7.43 -6.18 -7.55
N LEU A 66 -7.12 -5.69 -6.36
CA LEU A 66 -8.07 -5.50 -5.27
C LEU A 66 -8.28 -4.00 -5.04
N GLU A 67 -9.27 -3.66 -4.20
CA GLU A 67 -9.53 -2.28 -3.79
C GLU A 67 -8.31 -1.67 -3.08
N PHE A 68 -7.69 -2.44 -2.17
CA PHE A 68 -6.55 -2.00 -1.37
C PHE A 68 -5.32 -2.90 -1.54
N GLY A 69 -5.09 -3.45 -2.75
CA GLY A 69 -3.96 -4.34 -3.00
C GLY A 69 -3.99 -5.13 -4.29
N TYR A 70 -3.26 -6.25 -4.31
CA TYR A 70 -3.13 -7.15 -5.45
C TYR A 70 -3.07 -8.61 -5.02
N ILE A 71 -3.58 -9.49 -5.87
CA ILE A 71 -3.30 -10.94 -5.84
C ILE A 71 -2.35 -11.25 -7.00
N PHE A 72 -1.22 -11.86 -6.69
CA PHE A 72 -0.27 -12.37 -7.67
C PHE A 72 -0.33 -13.89 -7.71
N PHE A 73 -0.35 -14.45 -8.91
CA PHE A 73 -0.37 -15.89 -9.13
C PHE A 73 0.98 -16.39 -9.63
N PHE A 74 1.38 -17.56 -9.16
CA PHE A 74 2.67 -18.16 -9.41
C PHE A 74 2.52 -19.63 -9.81
N THR A 75 3.52 -20.15 -10.51
CA THR A 75 3.66 -21.60 -10.71
C THR A 75 3.97 -22.28 -9.39
N ASN A 76 3.15 -23.25 -9.00
CA ASN A 76 3.37 -24.02 -7.78
C ASN A 76 4.62 -24.90 -7.89
N SER A 77 5.58 -24.66 -7.01
CA SER A 77 6.78 -25.47 -6.80
C SER A 77 7.35 -25.14 -5.42
N ASP A 78 8.02 -26.11 -4.78
CA ASP A 78 8.62 -25.92 -3.45
C ASP A 78 9.57 -24.71 -3.43
N ALA A 79 10.41 -24.58 -4.46
CA ALA A 79 11.32 -23.44 -4.61
C ALA A 79 10.59 -22.09 -4.70
N CYS A 80 9.38 -22.05 -5.28
CA CYS A 80 8.59 -20.83 -5.34
C CYS A 80 7.93 -20.53 -3.98
N ILE A 81 7.43 -21.55 -3.29
CA ILE A 81 6.85 -21.40 -1.94
C ILE A 81 7.91 -20.87 -0.97
N ASP A 82 9.10 -21.45 -0.96
CA ASP A 82 10.21 -21.05 -0.09
C ASP A 82 10.62 -19.59 -0.35
N MET A 83 10.72 -19.21 -1.62
CA MET A 83 11.06 -17.84 -2.01
C MET A 83 9.98 -16.83 -1.60
N LEU A 84 8.69 -17.16 -1.77
CA LEU A 84 7.59 -16.29 -1.31
C LEU A 84 7.56 -16.20 0.22
N ALA A 85 7.83 -17.30 0.94
CA ALA A 85 7.90 -17.30 2.40
C ALA A 85 9.05 -16.43 2.90
N GLU A 86 10.22 -16.49 2.27
CA GLU A 86 11.37 -15.64 2.62
C GLU A 86 11.11 -14.16 2.34
N PHE A 87 10.43 -13.86 1.23
CA PHE A 87 9.95 -12.52 0.93
C PHE A 87 9.03 -11.99 2.03
N ILE A 88 8.02 -12.75 2.45
CA ILE A 88 7.10 -12.35 3.53
C ILE A 88 7.86 -12.10 4.84
N LYS A 89 8.81 -12.98 5.20
CA LYS A 89 9.62 -12.82 6.43
C LYS A 89 10.46 -11.55 6.42
N THR A 90 10.97 -11.16 5.25
CA THR A 90 11.80 -9.96 5.10
C THR A 90 10.93 -8.71 5.07
N GLU A 91 9.92 -8.68 4.20
CA GLU A 91 9.07 -7.50 4.02
C GLU A 91 8.17 -7.22 5.23
N SER A 92 7.71 -8.22 5.97
CA SER A 92 6.92 -7.98 7.19
C SER A 92 7.68 -7.19 8.26
N LYS A 93 9.02 -7.22 8.25
CA LYS A 93 9.86 -6.42 9.15
C LYS A 93 10.07 -5.00 8.65
N CYS A 94 9.99 -4.80 7.34
CA CYS A 94 10.41 -3.57 6.66
C CYS A 94 9.22 -2.71 6.20
N CYS A 95 8.11 -3.35 5.89
CA CYS A 95 6.86 -2.80 5.40
C CYS A 95 5.72 -3.30 6.31
N ASN A 96 5.72 -2.82 7.55
CA ASN A 96 4.82 -3.29 8.62
C ASN A 96 3.33 -2.95 8.42
N PHE A 97 3.00 -2.20 7.37
CA PHE A 97 1.63 -1.88 6.97
C PHE A 97 1.01 -2.93 6.04
N PHE A 98 1.82 -3.80 5.42
CA PHE A 98 1.31 -4.83 4.54
C PHE A 98 0.67 -5.99 5.31
N SER A 99 -0.48 -6.43 4.81
CA SER A 99 -1.10 -7.71 5.09
C SER A 99 -0.76 -8.69 3.97
N PHE A 100 -0.12 -9.81 4.34
CA PHE A 100 0.31 -10.86 3.44
C PHE A 100 -0.60 -12.08 3.58
N LYS A 101 -1.07 -12.64 2.46
CA LYS A 101 -1.73 -13.96 2.42
C LYS A 101 -1.05 -14.84 1.38
N LEU A 102 -0.39 -15.90 1.82
CA LEU A 102 0.09 -16.97 0.96
C LEU A 102 -0.95 -18.08 0.92
N GLU A 103 -1.42 -18.44 -0.26
CA GLU A 103 -2.48 -19.44 -0.43
C GLU A 103 -2.08 -20.47 -1.48
N LEU A 104 -2.22 -21.74 -1.11
CA LEU A 104 -2.10 -22.87 -2.01
C LEU A 104 -3.49 -23.48 -2.19
N ALA A 105 -4.14 -23.17 -3.31
CA ALA A 105 -5.49 -23.66 -3.59
C ALA A 105 -5.49 -25.15 -3.99
N PRO A 106 -6.62 -25.86 -3.87
CA PRO A 106 -6.74 -27.27 -4.25
C PRO A 106 -6.35 -27.57 -5.72
N SER A 107 -6.43 -26.57 -6.60
CA SER A 107 -6.00 -26.64 -8.00
C SER A 107 -4.49 -26.55 -8.20
N SER A 108 -3.68 -26.65 -7.13
CA SER A 108 -2.25 -26.35 -7.14
C SER A 108 -1.94 -24.93 -7.61
N GLN A 109 -2.87 -24.00 -7.45
CA GLN A 109 -2.66 -22.59 -7.75
C GLN A 109 -2.05 -21.91 -6.53
N LEU A 110 -0.83 -21.40 -6.70
CA LEU A 110 -0.11 -20.66 -5.67
C LEU A 110 -0.38 -19.17 -5.86
N SER A 111 -0.84 -18.49 -4.82
CA SER A 111 -1.07 -17.05 -4.85
C SER A 111 -0.49 -16.34 -3.63
N LEU A 112 -0.01 -15.12 -3.87
CA LEU A 112 0.38 -14.17 -2.83
C LEU A 112 -0.51 -12.94 -2.95
N THR A 113 -1.27 -12.66 -1.89
CA THR A 113 -2.01 -11.41 -1.75
C THR A 113 -1.18 -10.42 -0.96
N LEU A 114 -1.01 -9.21 -1.52
CA LEU A 114 -0.44 -8.04 -0.86
C LEU A 114 -1.54 -6.99 -0.73
N SER A 115 -1.87 -6.60 0.50
CA SER A 115 -2.93 -5.63 0.79
C SER A 115 -2.58 -4.77 1.99
N GLY A 116 -3.31 -3.70 2.25
CA GLY A 116 -3.03 -2.78 3.35
C GLY A 116 -4.05 -1.64 3.45
N PRO A 117 -3.74 -0.54 4.15
CA PRO A 117 -4.57 0.65 4.21
C PRO A 117 -4.66 1.37 2.84
N GLU A 118 -5.46 2.44 2.77
CA GLU A 118 -5.57 3.27 1.57
C GLU A 118 -4.17 3.75 1.12
N GLY A 119 -3.93 3.84 -0.20
CA GLY A 119 -2.62 4.15 -0.77
C GLY A 119 -1.67 2.95 -0.95
N THR A 120 -2.02 1.78 -0.41
CA THR A 120 -1.19 0.56 -0.55
C THR A 120 -1.06 0.12 -2.01
N LYS A 121 -2.10 0.31 -2.82
CA LYS A 121 -2.12 -0.13 -4.22
C LYS A 121 -1.11 0.66 -5.06
N GLU A 122 -1.10 1.97 -4.89
CA GLU A 122 -0.17 2.91 -5.54
C GLU A 122 1.27 2.64 -5.10
N PHE A 123 1.46 2.34 -3.81
CA PHE A 123 2.76 1.92 -3.31
C PHE A 123 3.24 0.63 -3.98
N ILE A 124 2.39 -0.40 -4.09
CA ILE A 124 2.73 -1.65 -4.79
C ILE A 124 3.09 -1.38 -6.25
N GLN A 125 2.33 -0.53 -6.95
CA GLN A 125 2.60 -0.17 -8.35
C GLN A 125 3.95 0.51 -8.51
N MET A 126 4.29 1.44 -7.62
CA MET A 126 5.57 2.15 -7.66
C MET A 126 6.76 1.20 -7.44
N GLU A 127 6.66 0.35 -6.41
CA GLU A 127 7.75 -0.54 -6.01
C GLU A 127 7.89 -1.76 -6.93
N LEU A 128 6.76 -2.31 -7.39
CA LEU A 128 6.74 -3.43 -8.32
C LEU A 128 6.69 -2.98 -9.79
N GLY A 129 6.63 -1.69 -10.10
CA GLY A 129 6.60 -1.18 -11.48
C GLY A 129 5.58 -1.90 -12.37
N ILE A 130 4.38 -2.15 -11.83
CA ILE A 130 3.30 -2.92 -12.48
C ILE A 130 2.10 -2.07 -12.87
#